data_AF-A0A6C0J3B1-F1
#
_entry.id   AF-A0A6C0J3B1-F1
#
_cell.length_a   1.000
_cell.length_b   1.000
_cell.length_c   1.000
_cell.angle_alpha   90.00
_cell.angle_beta   90.00
_cell.angle_gamma   90.00
#
_symmetry.space_group_name_H-M   'P 1'
#
loop_
_entity.id
_entity.type
_entity.pdbx_description
1 polymer ?
#
loop_
_entity_poly.entity_id
_entity_poly.type
_entity_poly.pdbx_seq_one_letter_code
_entity_poly.pdbx_strand_id
1 'polypeptide(L)'
;MNIITTKIQEIEMNEEYLLLKCTNINLNIKIINGTIDIIIKTTSKDVVGYTYLEKNDIIKVLYIKKNSTILPKKIYVNTKYTFNSDSSESETI
;
A
#
# COMPACT_ATOMS: atom_id res chain seq x y z
N MET A 1 4.61 -1.72 17.73
CA MET A 1 4.35 -1.59 16.27
C MET A 1 5.44 -0.70 15.70
N ASN A 2 6.02 -1.03 14.54
CA ASN A 2 7.22 -0.37 14.00
C ASN A 2 6.88 0.46 12.75
N ILE A 3 7.70 1.47 12.45
CA ILE A 3 7.55 2.32 11.27
C ILE A 3 8.87 2.35 10.52
N ILE A 4 8.81 2.22 9.19
CA ILE A 4 9.94 2.44 8.29
C ILE A 4 9.53 3.36 7.15
N THR A 5 10.41 4.27 6.77
CA THR A 5 10.28 5.02 5.52
C THR A 5 11.17 4.35 4.48
N THR A 6 10.62 4.08 3.30
CA THR A 6 11.34 3.40 2.24
C THR A 6 10.89 3.89 0.86
N LYS A 7 11.64 3.56 -0.17
CA LYS A 7 11.33 3.93 -1.56
C LYS A 7 11.06 2.66 -2.37
N ILE A 8 9.94 2.64 -3.08
CA ILE A 8 9.58 1.54 -3.98
C ILE A 8 10.54 1.54 -5.17
N GLN A 9 11.18 0.40 -5.43
CA GLN A 9 12.06 0.18 -6.56
C GLN A 9 11.36 -0.58 -7.68
N GLU A 10 10.48 -1.52 -7.29
CA GLU A 10 9.74 -2.39 -8.18
C GLU A 10 8.47 -2.88 -7.50
N ILE A 11 7.42 -3.09 -8.31
CA ILE A 11 6.12 -3.62 -7.89
C ILE A 11 5.86 -4.83 -8.77
N GLU A 12 5.65 -5.98 -8.14
CA GLU A 12 5.26 -7.22 -8.80
C GLU A 12 3.94 -7.69 -8.19
N MET A 13 3.06 -8.23 -9.01
CA MET A 13 1.77 -8.74 -8.58
C MET A 13 1.47 -10.05 -9.28
N ASN A 14 0.93 -11.00 -8.51
CA ASN A 14 0.28 -12.19 -9.03
C ASN A 14 -1.06 -12.40 -8.31
N GLU A 15 -1.70 -13.54 -8.52
CA GLU A 15 -3.01 -13.84 -7.93
C GLU A 15 -2.97 -13.98 -6.39
N GLU A 16 -1.82 -14.31 -5.81
CA GLU A 16 -1.67 -14.59 -4.38
C GLU A 16 -1.05 -13.43 -3.60
N TYR A 17 -0.21 -12.62 -4.24
CA TYR A 17 0.59 -11.61 -3.56
C TYR A 17 0.84 -10.34 -4.39
N LEU A 18 0.91 -9.22 -3.68
CA LEU A 18 1.53 -7.98 -4.10
C LEU A 18 2.91 -7.89 -3.42
N LEU A 19 3.97 -7.88 -4.23
CA LEU A 19 5.34 -7.70 -3.77
C LEU A 19 5.81 -6.29 -4.07
N LEU A 20 6.13 -5.54 -3.02
CA LEU A 20 6.80 -4.24 -3.11
C LEU A 20 8.27 -4.43 -2.77
N LYS A 21 9.16 -4.35 -3.77
CA LYS A 21 10.60 -4.32 -3.52
C LYS A 21 11.00 -2.89 -3.22
N CYS A 22 11.42 -2.63 -2.00
CA CYS A 22 11.82 -1.30 -1.57
C CYS A 22 13.30 -1.27 -1.20
N THR A 23 13.89 -0.07 -1.14
CA THR A 23 15.34 0.13 -0.95
C THR A 23 15.95 -0.66 0.21
N ASN A 24 15.22 -0.80 1.33
CA ASN A 24 15.72 -1.41 2.56
C ASN A 24 14.83 -2.56 3.08
N ILE A 25 13.78 -2.91 2.34
CA ILE A 25 12.80 -3.92 2.75
C ILE A 25 12.01 -4.42 1.54
N ASN A 26 11.66 -5.70 1.54
CA ASN A 26 10.65 -6.24 0.64
C ASN A 26 9.36 -6.49 1.42
N LEU A 27 8.23 -6.00 0.91
CA LEU A 27 6.92 -6.19 1.50
C LEU A 27 6.16 -7.20 0.66
N ASN A 28 5.92 -8.38 1.25
CA ASN A 28 5.06 -9.38 0.63
C ASN A 28 3.67 -9.29 1.26
N ILE A 29 2.70 -8.83 0.48
CA ILE A 29 1.34 -8.55 0.91
C ILE A 29 0.41 -9.57 0.26
N LYS A 30 -0.30 -10.35 1.07
CA LYS A 30 -1.22 -11.36 0.56
C LYS A 30 -2.46 -10.72 -0.07
N ILE A 31 -2.86 -11.27 -1.21
CA ILE A 31 -4.13 -11.02 -1.88
C ILE A 31 -5.08 -12.15 -1.49
N ILE A 32 -6.27 -11.79 -1.01
CA ILE A 32 -7.34 -12.71 -0.63
C ILE A 32 -8.60 -12.21 -1.35
N ASN A 33 -9.13 -13.03 -2.26
CA ASN A 33 -10.32 -12.70 -3.07
C ASN A 33 -10.18 -11.34 -3.78
N GLY A 34 -9.04 -11.09 -4.42
CA GLY A 34 -8.76 -9.83 -5.13
C GLY A 34 -8.50 -8.62 -4.23
N THR A 35 -8.56 -8.78 -2.91
CA THR A 35 -8.32 -7.70 -1.94
C THR A 35 -7.00 -7.93 -1.21
N ILE A 36 -6.23 -6.87 -1.01
CA ILE A 36 -4.99 -6.91 -0.22
C ILE A 36 -5.30 -6.77 1.28
N ASP A 37 -4.70 -7.61 2.12
CA ASP A 37 -4.87 -7.58 3.59
C ASP A 37 -4.01 -6.49 4.27
N ILE A 38 -4.00 -5.28 3.72
CA ILE A 38 -3.39 -4.09 4.32
C ILE A 38 -4.22 -2.84 4.02
N ILE A 39 -4.11 -1.84 4.89
CA ILE A 39 -4.69 -0.52 4.62
C ILE A 39 -3.65 0.36 3.92
N ILE A 40 -3.98 0.89 2.76
CA ILE A 40 -3.16 1.91 2.09
C ILE A 40 -3.86 3.25 2.24
N LYS A 41 -3.11 4.27 2.67
CA LYS A 41 -3.61 5.62 2.86
C LYS A 41 -2.75 6.65 2.16
N THR A 42 -3.37 7.75 1.75
CA THR A 42 -2.65 8.97 1.40
C THR A 42 -2.01 9.58 2.65
N THR A 43 -1.08 10.51 2.48
CA THR A 43 -0.60 11.38 3.57
C THR A 43 -1.71 12.24 4.18
N SER A 44 -2.78 12.51 3.42
CA SER A 44 -4.01 13.18 3.86
C SER A 44 -5.00 12.27 4.60
N LYS A 45 -4.67 10.98 4.75
CA LYS A 45 -5.40 9.92 5.48
C LYS A 45 -6.56 9.25 4.73
N ASP A 46 -6.79 9.61 3.47
CA ASP A 46 -7.77 8.95 2.60
C ASP A 46 -7.35 7.51 2.34
N VAL A 47 -8.30 6.57 2.31
CA VAL A 47 -8.01 5.16 2.00
C VAL A 47 -8.00 5.00 0.48
N VAL A 48 -6.95 4.36 -0.04
CA VAL A 48 -6.76 4.16 -1.48
C VAL A 48 -6.38 2.70 -1.77
N GLY A 49 -6.54 2.30 -3.04
CA GLY A 49 -6.11 0.98 -3.51
C GLY A 49 -4.59 0.88 -3.71
N TYR A 50 -4.09 -0.34 -3.90
CA TYR A 50 -2.67 -0.58 -4.22
C TYR A 50 -2.25 -0.05 -5.59
N THR A 51 -3.21 0.17 -6.48
CA THR A 51 -3.01 0.74 -7.82
C THR A 51 -2.43 2.16 -7.79
N TYR A 52 -2.48 2.83 -6.63
CA TYR A 52 -1.90 4.15 -6.40
C TYR A 52 -0.44 4.12 -5.91
N LEU A 53 0.16 2.92 -5.80
CA LEU A 53 1.57 2.78 -5.51
C LEU A 53 2.35 2.74 -6.83
N GLU A 54 3.36 3.60 -6.96
CA GLU A 54 4.20 3.67 -8.15
C GLU A 54 5.67 3.39 -7.82
N LYS A 55 6.40 2.93 -8.84
CA LYS A 55 7.86 2.89 -8.76
C LYS A 55 8.40 4.29 -8.46
N ASN A 56 9.37 4.36 -7.56
CA ASN A 56 9.99 5.55 -6.99
C ASN A 56 9.20 6.27 -5.90
N ASP A 57 7.99 5.83 -5.54
CA ASP A 57 7.28 6.44 -4.42
C ASP A 57 8.02 6.24 -3.11
N ILE A 58 8.05 7.30 -2.29
CA ILE A 58 8.49 7.24 -0.91
C ILE A 58 7.27 6.93 -0.06
N ILE A 59 7.30 5.78 0.61
CA ILE A 59 6.20 5.29 1.43
C ILE A 59 6.63 5.17 2.90
N LYS A 60 5.67 5.36 3.81
CA LYS A 60 5.83 5.00 5.22
C LYS A 60 5.05 3.72 5.50
N VAL A 61 5.74 2.72 6.01
CA VAL A 61 5.16 1.40 6.28
C VAL A 61 5.09 1.21 7.78
N LEU A 62 3.88 0.99 8.27
CA LEU A 62 3.60 0.55 9.62
C LEU A 62 3.49 -0.97 9.61
N TYR A 63 4.30 -1.63 10.44
CA TYR A 63 4.40 -3.08 10.42
C TYR A 63 4.60 -3.69 11.81
N ILE A 64 4.33 -4.99 11.88
CA ILE A 64 4.67 -5.83 13.03
C ILE A 64 5.86 -6.69 12.62
N LYS A 65 6.92 -6.68 13.44
CA LYS A 65 8.04 -7.59 13.26
C LYS A 65 7.73 -8.87 14.04
N LYS A 66 7.66 -10.01 13.35
CA LYS A 66 7.51 -11.33 13.97
C LYS A 66 8.72 -12.16 13.56
N ASN A 67 9.65 -12.38 14.50
CA ASN A 67 10.95 -12.97 14.22
C ASN A 67 11.70 -12.19 13.12
N SER A 68 12.08 -12.86 12.03
CA SER A 68 12.73 -12.26 10.86
C SER A 68 11.75 -11.76 9.79
N THR A 69 10.44 -11.92 10.01
CA THR A 69 9.39 -11.56 9.04
C THR A 69 8.78 -10.21 9.39
N ILE A 70 8.58 -9.38 8.37
CA ILE A 70 7.86 -8.11 8.48
C ILE A 70 6.45 -8.30 7.94
N LEU A 71 5.46 -8.04 8.78
CA LEU A 71 4.05 -8.09 8.45
C LEU A 71 3.53 -6.66 8.30
N PRO A 72 3.40 -6.12 7.07
CA PRO A 72 2.84 -4.80 6.87
C PRO A 72 1.40 -4.76 7.36
N LYS A 73 1.01 -3.65 7.97
CA LYS A 73 -0.36 -3.38 8.44
C LYS A 73 -0.95 -2.15 7.80
N LYS A 74 -0.11 -1.14 7.55
CA LYS A 74 -0.54 0.07 6.87
C LYS A 74 0.60 0.65 6.04
N ILE A 75 0.26 1.17 4.88
CA ILE A 75 1.17 1.94 4.03
C ILE A 75 0.60 3.34 3.88
N TYR A 76 1.44 4.35 4.08
CA TYR A 76 1.13 5.73 3.72
C TYR A 76 1.94 6.09 2.48
N VAL A 77 1.26 6.53 1.43
CA VAL A 77 1.86 6.97 0.17
C VAL A 77 1.53 8.45 -0.02
N ASN A 78 2.51 9.21 -0.53
CA ASN A 78 2.25 10.55 -0.99
C ASN A 78 1.74 10.47 -2.43
N THR A 79 0.42 10.50 -2.61
CA THR A 79 -0.17 10.45 -3.94
C THR A 79 -0.04 11.81 -4.61
N LYS A 80 0.32 11.83 -5.90
CA LYS A 80 0.22 13.05 -6.72
C LYS A 80 -1.23 13.42 -7.04
N TYR A 81 -2.15 12.50 -6.78
CA TYR A 81 -3.58 12.63 -7.03
C TYR A 81 -4.26 13.42 -5.91
N THR A 82 -5.03 14.43 -6.29
CA THR A 82 -5.95 15.14 -5.39
C THR A 82 -7.24 14.34 -5.33
N PHE A 83 -7.59 13.84 -4.15
CA PHE A 83 -8.88 13.19 -3.93
C PHE A 83 -9.88 14.28 -3.56
N ASN A 84 -10.66 14.74 -4.55
CA ASN A 84 -11.88 15.48 -4.24
C ASN A 84 -12.87 14.48 -3.68
N SER A 85 -13.32 14.69 -2.45
CA SER A 85 -14.34 13.88 -1.80
C SER A 85 -15.73 14.17 -2.41
N ASP A 86 -15.86 14.11 -3.73
CA ASP A 86 -17.15 14.02 -4.38
C ASP A 86 -17.51 12.54 -4.43
N SER A 87 -18.26 12.13 -3.41
CA SER A 87 -19.00 10.89 -3.39
C SER A 87 -19.84 10.81 -4.66
N SER A 88 -19.36 10.11 -5.68
CA SER A 88 -20.20 9.68 -6.78
C SER A 88 -21.03 8.49 -6.28
N GLU A 89 -22.06 8.79 -5.51
CA GLU A 89 -23.27 7.98 -5.57
C GLU A 89 -23.83 8.16 -6.97
N SER A 90 -23.74 7.14 -7.82
CA SER A 90 -24.68 6.86 -8.93
C SER A 90 -24.15 5.69 -9.77
N GLU A 91 -24.50 4.46 -9.38
CA GLU A 91 -24.82 3.45 -10.39
C GLU A 91 -26.33 3.23 -10.31
N THR A 92 -27.06 3.94 -11.17
CA THR A 92 -28.41 3.52 -11.56
C THR A 92 -28.28 2.95 -12.96
N ILE A 93 -28.50 1.65 -13.10
CA ILE A 93 -28.98 1.04 -14.35
C ILE A 93 -30.11 0.08 -13.98
#